data_AF-A0A1Q9ARD8-F1
#
_entry.id   AF-A0A1Q9ARD8-F1
#
_cell.length_a   1.000
_cell.length_b   1.000
_cell.length_c   1.000
_cell.angle_alpha   90.00
_cell.angle_beta   90.00
_cell.angle_gamma   90.00
#
_symmetry.space_group_name_H-M   'P 1'
#
loop_
_entity.id
_entity.type
_entity.pdbx_description
1 polymer ?
#
loop_
_entity_poly.entity_id
_entity_poly.type
_entity_poly.pdbx_seq_one_letter_code
_entity_poly.pdbx_strand_id
1 'polypeptide(L)'
;MTHRLGSNSATGAPSRRKLLASIAFMGLMASIILVFLRPLGVAEWVSLVISIAFVLLGCVVLWRQREGKRATSRVAALSAGFAARPADEDAFPHLDAIVGSPSPQERQAIETVLSALMEAEALDPGEVDADLLWRAAQELDPGETIGIGEAINAFGTLHEAGRFEARRMTFVPVHVEYDSALLAAIALSILRSLGHRIGADDIRLTLAERGTEVEASMALTLEDRVETITFPFLFKDAAPELFPALARLGRAKEPRVLVCADPGYQALVFVAVRPGSEELLNRRLSANGNLFGPP
;
A
#
# COMPACT_ATOMS: atom_id res chain seq x y z
N MET A 1 -8.35 -55.34 9.32
CA MET A 1 -9.21 -54.35 8.65
C MET A 1 -8.33 -53.17 8.26
N THR A 2 -7.42 -53.25 7.27
CA THR A 2 -7.58 -53.53 5.83
C THR A 2 -8.70 -52.73 5.16
N HIS A 3 -8.37 -51.51 4.74
CA HIS A 3 -8.62 -51.08 3.37
C HIS A 3 -7.62 -50.00 2.93
N ARG A 4 -6.68 -50.40 2.06
CA ARG A 4 -6.06 -49.53 1.05
C ARG A 4 -7.13 -49.12 0.05
N LEU A 5 -7.03 -47.89 -0.47
CA LEU A 5 -7.46 -47.36 -1.78
C LEU A 5 -7.22 -45.84 -1.70
N GLY A 6 -6.45 -45.15 -2.51
CA GLY A 6 -5.62 -45.49 -3.65
C GLY A 6 -4.88 -44.20 -4.02
N SER A 7 -3.57 -44.29 -4.22
CA SER A 7 -2.83 -43.23 -4.89
C SER A 7 -3.40 -43.06 -6.29
N ASN A 8 -3.97 -41.90 -6.60
CA ASN A 8 -4.09 -41.43 -7.98
C ASN A 8 -3.49 -40.03 -8.05
N SER A 9 -2.22 -40.01 -8.42
CA SER A 9 -1.54 -38.92 -9.08
C SER A 9 -2.40 -38.33 -10.21
N ALA A 10 -2.77 -37.06 -10.08
CA ALA A 10 -3.18 -36.23 -11.20
C ALA A 10 -2.78 -34.77 -10.93
N THR A 11 -1.47 -34.53 -11.01
CA THR A 11 -0.88 -33.24 -11.38
C THR A 11 -1.67 -32.59 -12.51
N GLY A 12 -2.04 -31.32 -12.35
CA GLY A 12 -2.88 -30.61 -13.30
C GLY A 12 -2.50 -29.17 -13.55
N ALA A 13 -1.21 -28.81 -13.52
CA ALA A 13 -0.76 -27.68 -14.33
C ALA A 13 -1.37 -27.83 -15.74
N PRO A 14 -1.89 -26.77 -16.40
CA PRO A 14 -2.48 -26.93 -17.71
C PRO A 14 -1.45 -27.59 -18.62
N SER A 15 -1.70 -28.85 -18.98
CA SER A 15 -0.75 -29.60 -19.79
C SER A 15 -0.54 -28.81 -21.08
N ARG A 16 0.67 -28.83 -21.64
CA ARG A 16 0.98 -28.11 -22.90
C ARG A 16 -0.07 -28.35 -23.98
N ARG A 17 -0.75 -29.51 -23.95
CA ARG A 17 -1.88 -29.87 -24.82
C ARG A 17 -3.14 -29.03 -24.59
N LYS A 18 -3.49 -28.66 -23.35
CA LYS A 18 -4.65 -27.78 -23.04
C LYS A 18 -4.41 -26.33 -23.46
N LEU A 19 -3.18 -25.83 -23.31
CA LEU A 19 -2.80 -24.48 -23.77
C LEU A 19 -2.67 -24.44 -25.31
N LEU A 20 -2.13 -25.50 -25.93
CA LEU A 20 -2.15 -25.67 -27.38
C LEU A 20 -3.58 -25.81 -27.91
N ALA A 21 -4.47 -26.49 -27.18
CA ALA A 21 -5.87 -26.64 -27.57
C ALA A 21 -6.64 -25.31 -27.51
N SER A 22 -6.39 -24.46 -26.50
CA SER A 22 -7.04 -23.13 -26.43
C SER A 22 -6.50 -22.17 -27.49
N ILE A 23 -5.19 -22.19 -27.77
CA ILE A 23 -4.58 -21.41 -28.86
C ILE A 23 -5.06 -21.92 -30.22
N ALA A 24 -5.12 -23.24 -30.42
CA ALA A 24 -5.67 -23.83 -31.64
C ALA A 24 -7.15 -23.52 -31.82
N PHE A 25 -7.94 -23.51 -30.73
CA PHE A 25 -9.36 -23.16 -30.77
C PHE A 25 -9.59 -21.70 -31.13
N MET A 26 -8.81 -20.77 -30.54
CA MET A 26 -8.85 -19.35 -30.91
C MET A 26 -8.39 -19.12 -32.36
N GLY A 27 -7.33 -19.81 -32.79
CA GLY A 27 -6.86 -19.74 -34.19
C GLY A 27 -7.88 -20.31 -35.18
N LEU A 28 -8.56 -21.40 -34.82
CA LEU A 28 -9.60 -22.02 -35.64
C LEU A 28 -10.87 -21.16 -35.71
N MET A 29 -11.29 -20.54 -34.60
CA MET A 29 -12.39 -19.57 -34.59
C MET A 29 -12.07 -18.32 -35.40
N ALA A 30 -10.85 -17.79 -35.29
CA ALA A 30 -10.41 -16.67 -36.11
C ALA A 30 -10.42 -17.04 -37.60
N SER A 31 -9.97 -18.26 -37.95
CA SER A 31 -9.98 -18.77 -39.33
C SER A 31 -11.41 -18.97 -39.86
N ILE A 32 -12.33 -19.49 -39.04
CA ILE A 32 -13.75 -19.65 -39.41
C ILE A 32 -14.39 -18.28 -39.65
N ILE A 33 -14.12 -17.30 -38.79
CA ILE A 33 -14.61 -15.92 -38.97
C ILE A 33 -14.06 -15.32 -40.27
N LEU A 34 -12.80 -15.59 -40.62
CA LEU A 34 -12.17 -15.13 -41.88
C LEU A 34 -12.72 -15.82 -43.14
N VAL A 35 -13.20 -17.07 -43.04
CA VAL A 35 -13.81 -17.81 -44.16
C VAL A 35 -15.25 -17.35 -44.42
N PHE A 36 -15.97 -16.93 -43.38
CA PHE A 36 -17.36 -16.45 -43.50
C PHE A 36 -17.48 -14.95 -43.81
N LEU A 37 -16.40 -14.18 -43.64
CA LEU A 37 -16.30 -12.81 -44.13
C LEU A 37 -15.76 -12.85 -45.57
N ARG A 38 -16.55 -12.28 -46.50
CA ARG A 38 -16.27 -12.06 -47.94
C ARG A 38 -14.80 -11.67 -48.24
N PRO A 39 -14.30 -11.86 -49.49
CA PRO A 39 -12.86 -11.85 -49.77
C PRO A 39 -12.21 -10.56 -49.29
N LEU A 40 -11.37 -10.72 -48.27
CA LEU A 40 -10.64 -9.61 -47.67
C LEU A 40 -9.62 -9.07 -48.66
N GLY A 41 -9.58 -7.74 -48.81
CA GLY A 41 -8.57 -7.06 -49.60
C GLY A 41 -7.17 -7.22 -48.99
N VAL A 42 -6.12 -6.99 -49.79
CA VAL A 42 -4.71 -7.07 -49.34
C VAL A 42 -4.47 -6.20 -48.09
N ALA A 43 -5.15 -5.06 -47.97
CA ALA A 43 -5.04 -4.15 -46.83
C ALA A 43 -5.60 -4.76 -45.53
N GLU A 44 -6.68 -5.53 -45.60
CA GLU A 44 -7.31 -6.16 -44.44
C GLU A 44 -6.47 -7.33 -43.92
N TRP A 45 -5.79 -8.04 -44.83
CA TRP A 45 -4.80 -9.06 -44.48
C TRP A 45 -3.60 -8.47 -43.72
N VAL A 46 -3.09 -7.32 -44.14
CA VAL A 46 -2.00 -6.63 -43.45
C VAL A 46 -2.43 -6.20 -42.05
N SER A 47 -3.63 -5.64 -41.92
CA SER A 47 -4.19 -5.25 -40.61
C SER A 47 -4.32 -6.43 -39.65
N LEU A 48 -4.74 -7.59 -40.16
CA LEU A 48 -4.87 -8.81 -39.38
C LEU A 48 -3.51 -9.33 -38.90
N VAL A 49 -2.52 -9.39 -39.79
CA VAL A 49 -1.17 -9.85 -39.45
C VAL A 49 -0.54 -8.95 -38.38
N ILE A 50 -0.70 -7.62 -38.51
CA ILE A 50 -0.24 -6.66 -37.51
C ILE A 50 -0.94 -6.89 -36.17
N SER A 51 -2.25 -7.11 -36.16
CA SER A 51 -3.02 -7.35 -34.94
C SER A 51 -2.57 -8.63 -34.23
N ILE A 52 -2.37 -9.72 -34.98
CA ILE A 52 -1.86 -10.99 -34.43
C ILE A 52 -0.44 -10.81 -33.88
N ALA A 53 0.44 -10.13 -34.61
CA ALA A 53 1.80 -9.84 -34.15
C ALA A 53 1.80 -9.01 -32.86
N PHE A 54 0.92 -8.02 -32.74
CA PHE A 54 0.77 -7.18 -31.56
C PHE A 54 0.30 -7.97 -30.34
N VAL A 55 -0.68 -8.87 -30.52
CA VAL A 55 -1.16 -9.76 -29.46
C VAL A 55 -0.05 -10.71 -29.00
N LEU A 56 0.68 -11.32 -29.95
CA LEU A 56 1.79 -12.21 -29.62
C LEU A 56 2.91 -11.48 -28.88
N LEU A 57 3.25 -10.26 -29.29
CA LEU A 57 4.25 -9.43 -28.61
C LEU A 57 3.78 -9.07 -27.19
N GLY A 58 2.51 -8.72 -27.01
CA GLY A 58 1.89 -8.49 -25.70
C GLY A 58 1.96 -9.71 -24.78
N CYS A 59 1.67 -10.91 -25.31
CA CYS A 59 1.81 -12.16 -24.57
C CYS A 59 3.26 -12.45 -24.15
N VAL A 60 4.25 -12.18 -25.01
CA VAL A 60 5.67 -12.35 -24.69
C VAL A 60 6.12 -11.36 -23.60
N VAL A 61 5.67 -10.11 -23.65
CA VAL A 61 5.96 -9.11 -22.61
C VAL A 61 5.37 -9.52 -21.26
N LEU A 62 4.11 -9.97 -21.23
CA LEU A 62 3.45 -10.44 -20.01
C LEU A 62 4.15 -11.68 -19.42
N TRP A 63 4.63 -12.60 -20.27
CA TRP A 63 5.39 -13.76 -19.81
C TRP A 63 6.72 -13.33 -19.17
N ARG A 64 7.44 -12.39 -19.79
CA ARG A 64 8.73 -11.89 -19.26
C ARG A 64 8.59 -11.08 -17.96
N GLN A 65 7.43 -10.49 -17.68
CA GLN A 65 7.20 -9.75 -16.44
C GLN A 65 6.96 -10.63 -15.20
N ARG A 66 6.73 -11.94 -15.38
CA ARG A 66 6.39 -12.87 -14.29
C ARG A 66 7.60 -13.36 -13.48
N GLU A 67 8.83 -13.02 -13.88
CA GLU A 67 10.05 -13.37 -13.14
C GLU A 67 10.31 -12.33 -12.03
N GLY A 68 10.27 -12.79 -10.77
CA GLY A 68 10.08 -11.99 -9.55
C GLY A 68 11.08 -10.90 -9.17
N LYS A 69 12.02 -10.51 -10.04
CA LYS A 69 12.97 -9.41 -9.77
C LYS A 69 12.34 -8.01 -9.85
N ARG A 70 11.27 -7.83 -10.63
CA ARG A 70 10.58 -6.52 -10.75
C ARG A 70 9.64 -6.22 -9.58
N ALA A 71 9.07 -7.26 -8.96
CA ALA A 71 8.21 -7.09 -7.80
C ALA A 71 9.01 -6.51 -6.63
N THR A 72 10.17 -7.10 -6.32
CA THR A 72 11.09 -6.59 -5.29
C THR A 72 11.55 -5.16 -5.57
N SER A 73 11.92 -4.82 -6.81
CA SER A 73 12.31 -3.44 -7.14
C SER A 73 11.14 -2.44 -7.02
N ARG A 74 9.90 -2.87 -7.30
CA ARG A 74 8.71 -2.03 -7.12
C ARG A 74 8.34 -1.90 -5.65
N VAL A 75 8.43 -2.96 -4.86
CA VAL A 75 8.27 -2.87 -3.41
C VAL A 75 9.33 -1.96 -2.83
N ALA A 76 10.60 -2.09 -3.25
CA ALA A 76 11.66 -1.19 -2.84
C ALA A 76 11.35 0.26 -3.25
N ALA A 77 10.90 0.52 -4.48
CA ALA A 77 10.54 1.86 -4.95
C ALA A 77 9.30 2.44 -4.25
N LEU A 78 8.24 1.66 -4.04
CA LEU A 78 7.05 2.08 -3.30
C LEU A 78 7.37 2.26 -1.82
N SER A 79 8.14 1.36 -1.22
CA SER A 79 8.65 1.50 0.14
C SER A 79 9.59 2.69 0.30
N ALA A 80 10.29 3.08 -0.76
CA ALA A 80 11.05 4.31 -0.81
C ALA A 80 10.15 5.54 -0.97
N GLY A 81 8.93 5.39 -1.49
CA GLY A 81 7.86 6.39 -1.40
C GLY A 81 7.23 6.48 -0.01
N PHE A 82 7.21 5.37 0.75
CA PHE A 82 6.93 5.33 2.20
C PHE A 82 8.17 5.61 3.06
N ALA A 83 9.32 5.89 2.45
CA ALA A 83 10.49 6.39 3.15
C ALA A 83 10.60 7.87 2.82
N ALA A 84 11.10 8.67 3.76
CA ALA A 84 11.31 10.08 3.48
C ALA A 84 12.19 10.22 2.22
N ARG A 85 11.71 10.95 1.22
CA ARG A 85 12.52 11.37 0.08
C ARG A 85 13.74 12.14 0.63
N PRO A 86 14.92 12.17 -0.02
CA PRO A 86 15.96 13.11 0.38
C PRO A 86 15.37 14.51 0.43
N ALA A 87 15.59 15.21 1.55
CA ALA A 87 15.00 16.51 1.83
C ALA A 87 15.20 17.44 0.62
N ASP A 88 14.10 17.81 -0.02
CA ASP A 88 14.14 18.82 -1.07
C ASP A 88 14.18 20.18 -0.38
N GLU A 89 15.33 20.86 -0.44
CA GLU A 89 15.54 22.18 0.18
C GLU A 89 14.54 23.22 -0.33
N ASP A 90 13.96 22.99 -1.52
CA ASP A 90 12.94 23.81 -2.15
C ASP A 90 11.53 23.17 -2.05
N ALA A 91 11.26 22.21 -1.16
CA ALA A 91 9.96 21.52 -1.08
C ALA A 91 8.73 22.43 -0.83
N PHE A 92 8.94 23.67 -0.37
CA PHE A 92 7.88 24.64 -0.07
C PHE A 92 8.22 26.05 -0.58
N PRO A 93 8.72 26.21 -1.83
CA PRO A 93 9.41 27.43 -2.25
C PRO A 93 8.42 28.57 -2.56
N HIS A 94 7.12 28.27 -2.59
CA HIS A 94 6.05 29.19 -3.00
C HIS A 94 5.07 29.54 -1.87
N LEU A 95 5.14 28.87 -0.72
CA LEU A 95 4.16 29.06 0.36
C LEU A 95 4.45 30.26 1.26
N ASP A 96 5.72 30.61 1.48
CA ASP A 96 6.11 31.72 2.37
C ASP A 96 5.61 33.10 1.88
N ALA A 97 5.27 33.24 0.60
CA ALA A 97 4.78 34.49 0.02
C ALA A 97 3.24 34.59 -0.08
N ILE A 98 2.52 33.47 0.08
CA ILE A 98 1.07 33.37 -0.18
C ILE A 98 0.29 33.04 1.09
N VAL A 99 0.88 32.27 2.00
CA VAL A 99 0.23 31.77 3.20
C VAL A 99 0.65 32.62 4.39
N GLY A 100 -0.32 33.26 5.05
CA GLY A 100 -0.09 33.99 6.29
C GLY A 100 0.31 33.08 7.45
N SER A 101 0.38 33.65 8.65
CA SER A 101 0.56 32.86 9.87
C SER A 101 -0.76 32.17 10.27
N PRO A 102 -0.70 31.00 10.92
CA PRO A 102 -1.89 30.36 11.48
C PRO A 102 -2.62 31.30 12.44
N SER A 103 -3.95 31.25 12.43
CA SER A 103 -4.75 31.86 13.50
C SER A 103 -4.42 31.20 14.85
N PRO A 104 -4.74 31.87 15.98
CA PRO A 104 -4.51 31.28 17.31
C PRO A 104 -5.18 29.92 17.52
N GLN A 105 -6.35 29.70 16.90
CA GLN A 105 -7.09 28.45 17.01
C GLN A 105 -6.42 27.32 16.20
N GLU A 106 -5.97 27.61 14.97
CA GLU A 106 -5.24 26.64 14.14
C GLU A 106 -3.91 26.27 14.77
N ARG A 107 -3.19 27.26 15.29
CA ARG A 107 -1.95 27.04 16.04
C ARG A 107 -2.20 26.15 17.24
N GLN A 108 -3.26 26.40 18.01
CA GLN A 108 -3.63 25.55 19.15
C GLN A 108 -3.96 24.12 18.71
N ALA A 109 -4.66 23.93 17.58
CA ALA A 109 -4.97 22.60 17.05
C ALA A 109 -3.68 21.83 16.67
N ILE A 110 -2.78 22.47 15.94
CA ILE A 110 -1.48 21.93 15.55
C ILE A 110 -0.63 21.57 16.77
N GLU A 111 -0.49 22.49 17.72
CA GLU A 111 0.27 22.26 18.95
C GLU A 111 -0.34 21.12 19.79
N THR A 112 -1.66 20.97 19.78
CA THR A 112 -2.36 19.87 20.45
C THR A 112 -2.05 18.53 19.79
N VAL A 113 -2.05 18.47 18.46
CA VAL A 113 -1.66 17.27 17.68
C VAL A 113 -0.22 16.88 17.98
N LEU A 114 0.72 17.82 17.84
CA LEU A 114 2.13 17.59 18.12
C LEU A 114 2.35 17.09 19.56
N SER A 115 1.75 17.77 20.53
CA SER A 115 1.87 17.40 21.94
C SER A 115 1.29 16.02 22.25
N ALA A 116 0.14 15.67 21.69
CA ALA A 116 -0.50 14.37 21.92
C ALA A 116 0.32 13.22 21.29
N LEU A 117 0.87 13.43 20.08
CA LEU A 117 1.72 12.44 19.40
C LEU A 117 3.07 12.25 20.11
N MET A 118 3.68 13.33 20.62
CA MET A 118 4.89 13.24 21.45
C MET A 118 4.62 12.45 22.75
N GLU A 119 3.51 12.72 23.43
CA GLU A 119 3.13 12.03 24.67
C GLU A 119 2.80 10.54 24.44
N ALA A 120 2.26 10.21 23.26
CA ALA A 120 2.02 8.84 22.82
C ALA A 120 3.29 8.10 22.34
N GLU A 121 4.44 8.78 22.30
CA GLU A 121 5.73 8.32 21.74
C GLU A 121 5.64 7.95 20.25
N ALA A 122 4.77 8.64 19.51
CA ALA A 122 4.66 8.56 18.06
C ALA A 122 5.54 9.58 17.32
N LEU A 123 5.99 10.63 18.02
CA LEU A 123 6.82 11.70 17.48
C LEU A 123 7.94 12.03 18.49
N ASP A 124 9.17 12.20 18.01
CA ASP A 124 10.26 12.64 18.88
C ASP A 124 10.20 14.17 19.13
N PRO A 125 10.62 14.66 20.31
CA PRO A 125 10.62 16.09 20.59
C PRO A 125 11.48 16.88 19.58
N GLY A 126 10.89 17.88 18.94
CA GLY A 126 11.55 18.75 17.97
C GLY A 126 11.72 18.15 16.57
N GLU A 127 11.15 16.97 16.31
CA GLU A 127 11.17 16.34 14.98
C GLU A 127 10.32 17.15 13.97
N VAL A 128 9.19 17.70 14.41
CA VAL A 128 8.32 18.59 13.64
C VAL A 128 7.86 19.74 14.55
N ASP A 129 7.92 20.97 14.04
CA ASP A 129 7.36 22.15 14.71
C ASP A 129 6.02 22.60 14.08
N ALA A 130 5.34 23.51 14.78
CA ALA A 130 4.00 23.96 14.38
C ALA A 130 4.00 24.73 13.05
N ASP A 131 5.05 25.50 12.76
CA ASP A 131 5.14 26.31 11.55
C ASP A 131 5.41 25.43 10.32
N LEU A 132 6.24 24.39 10.49
CA LEU A 132 6.50 23.39 9.47
C LEU A 132 5.24 22.58 9.14
N LEU A 133 4.50 22.12 10.16
CA LEU A 133 3.25 21.38 9.95
C LEU A 133 2.15 22.26 9.34
N TRP A 134 2.07 23.54 9.73
CA TRP A 134 1.18 24.53 9.12
C TRP A 134 1.43 24.66 7.61
N ARG A 135 2.69 24.86 7.21
CA ARG A 135 3.05 24.97 5.78
C ARG A 135 2.69 23.72 5.01
N ALA A 136 2.97 22.54 5.57
CA ALA A 136 2.67 21.27 4.91
C ALA A 136 1.17 21.04 4.70
N ALA A 137 0.34 21.48 5.65
CA ALA A 137 -1.10 21.43 5.48
C ALA A 137 -1.60 22.44 4.43
N GLN A 138 -1.01 23.63 4.38
CA GLN A 138 -1.35 24.65 3.39
C GLN A 138 -0.87 24.31 1.98
N GLU A 139 0.11 23.41 1.83
CA GLU A 139 0.44 22.81 0.52
C GLU A 139 -0.69 21.89 0.03
N LEU A 140 -1.35 21.16 0.93
CA LEU A 140 -2.45 20.26 0.58
C LEU A 140 -3.69 21.04 0.15
N ASP A 141 -4.07 22.07 0.93
CA ASP A 141 -5.28 22.85 0.68
C ASP A 141 -5.03 24.35 1.01
N PRO A 142 -4.51 25.13 0.04
CA PRO A 142 -4.13 26.52 0.28
C PRO A 142 -5.31 27.41 0.66
N GLY A 143 -5.19 28.08 1.81
CA GLY A 143 -6.17 29.06 2.31
C GLY A 143 -7.30 28.46 3.14
N GLU A 144 -7.38 27.14 3.26
CA GLU A 144 -8.37 26.47 4.11
C GLU A 144 -7.94 26.47 5.59
N THR A 145 -8.94 26.44 6.47
CA THR A 145 -8.69 26.44 7.91
C THR A 145 -8.23 25.07 8.39
N ILE A 146 -7.25 25.04 9.29
CA ILE A 146 -6.68 23.78 9.78
C ILE A 146 -7.29 23.35 11.11
N GLY A 147 -7.87 22.16 11.12
CA GLY A 147 -8.25 21.42 12.32
C GLY A 147 -7.29 20.27 12.65
N ILE A 148 -7.75 19.37 13.50
CA ILE A 148 -6.97 18.23 13.99
C ILE A 148 -6.72 17.19 12.88
N GLY A 149 -7.74 16.92 12.05
CA GLY A 149 -7.62 15.95 10.95
C GLY A 149 -6.65 16.44 9.88
N GLU A 150 -6.77 17.70 9.50
CA GLU A 150 -5.90 18.36 8.51
C GLU A 150 -4.44 18.37 9.00
N ALA A 151 -4.22 18.68 10.28
CA ALA A 151 -2.88 18.63 10.89
C ALA A 151 -2.29 17.21 10.92
N ILE A 152 -3.10 16.17 11.14
CA ILE A 152 -2.64 14.77 11.06
C ILE A 152 -2.28 14.39 9.62
N ASN A 153 -3.09 14.79 8.64
CA ASN A 153 -2.83 14.54 7.21
C ASN A 153 -1.54 15.22 6.73
N ALA A 154 -1.24 16.41 7.24
CA ALA A 154 -0.06 17.18 6.85
C ALA A 154 1.28 16.48 7.12
N PHE A 155 1.33 15.51 8.04
CA PHE A 155 2.52 14.68 8.21
C PHE A 155 2.82 13.82 6.97
N GLY A 156 1.78 13.41 6.22
CA GLY A 156 1.95 12.71 4.95
C GLY A 156 2.68 13.60 3.94
N THR A 157 2.29 14.86 3.83
CA THR A 157 2.97 15.85 2.97
C THR A 157 4.42 16.07 3.38
N LEU A 158 4.68 16.23 4.68
CA LEU A 158 6.06 16.37 5.19
C LEU A 158 6.92 15.15 4.86
N HIS A 159 6.31 13.96 4.95
CA HIS A 159 6.97 12.70 4.65
C HIS A 159 7.32 12.59 3.16
N GLU A 160 6.38 12.86 2.28
CA GLU A 160 6.57 12.84 0.83
C GLU A 160 7.59 13.89 0.37
N ALA A 161 7.61 15.06 1.02
CA ALA A 161 8.57 16.14 0.81
C ALA A 161 9.97 15.84 1.38
N GLY A 162 10.14 14.74 2.12
CA GLY A 162 11.43 14.41 2.73
C GLY A 162 11.82 15.28 3.93
N ARG A 163 10.88 16.02 4.50
CA ARG A 163 11.06 16.92 5.65
C ARG A 163 10.73 16.26 6.98
N PHE A 164 10.16 15.05 6.94
CA PHE A 164 9.82 14.23 8.10
C PHE A 164 10.06 12.76 7.77
N GLU A 165 10.81 12.06 8.62
CA GLU A 165 10.92 10.61 8.54
C GLU A 165 9.82 10.00 9.39
N ALA A 166 8.77 9.46 8.75
CA ALA A 166 7.61 8.88 9.42
C ALA A 166 7.94 7.54 10.11
N ARG A 167 8.79 7.57 11.13
CA ARG A 167 9.32 6.37 11.79
C ARG A 167 8.28 5.57 12.53
N ARG A 168 7.20 6.22 12.97
CA ARG A 168 6.10 5.62 13.74
C ARG A 168 4.75 5.79 13.08
N MET A 169 4.71 6.32 11.85
CA MET A 169 3.48 6.60 11.12
C MET A 169 3.52 5.94 9.75
N THR A 170 2.38 5.44 9.30
CA THR A 170 2.22 4.90 7.94
C THR A 170 0.94 5.46 7.35
N PHE A 171 1.06 6.09 6.18
CA PHE A 171 -0.04 6.70 5.45
C PHE A 171 -0.58 5.72 4.42
N VAL A 172 -1.69 5.04 4.72
CA VAL A 172 -2.27 4.03 3.85
C VAL A 172 -3.28 4.70 2.92
N PRO A 173 -3.03 4.73 1.59
CA PRO A 173 -3.90 5.43 0.65
C PRO A 173 -5.28 4.79 0.58
N VAL A 174 -6.32 5.61 0.56
CA VAL A 174 -7.70 5.15 0.36
C VAL A 174 -8.14 5.40 -1.09
N HIS A 175 -9.16 4.67 -1.55
CA HIS A 175 -9.70 4.79 -2.91
C HIS A 175 -8.71 4.48 -4.06
N VAL A 176 -7.66 3.70 -3.78
CA VAL A 176 -6.70 3.21 -4.77
C VAL A 176 -6.87 1.71 -5.03
N GLU A 177 -6.42 1.26 -6.21
CA GLU A 177 -6.32 -0.17 -6.47
C GLU A 177 -5.10 -0.74 -5.74
N TYR A 178 -5.34 -1.72 -4.88
CA TYR A 178 -4.28 -2.38 -4.13
C TYR A 178 -3.65 -3.44 -5.01
N ASP A 179 -2.34 -3.34 -5.21
CA ASP A 179 -1.55 -4.38 -5.84
C ASP A 179 -0.60 -5.04 -4.83
N SER A 180 0.05 -6.12 -5.25
CA SER A 180 0.95 -6.87 -4.40
C SER A 180 2.14 -6.04 -3.88
N ALA A 181 2.57 -5.05 -4.66
CA ALA A 181 3.73 -4.25 -4.32
C ALA A 181 3.36 -3.16 -3.30
N LEU A 182 2.19 -2.53 -3.45
CA LEU A 182 1.63 -1.59 -2.50
C LEU A 182 1.39 -2.25 -1.14
N LEU A 183 0.77 -3.43 -1.12
CA LEU A 183 0.53 -4.17 0.14
C LEU A 183 1.82 -4.53 0.87
N ALA A 184 2.84 -5.00 0.15
CA ALA A 184 4.13 -5.31 0.75
C ALA A 184 4.83 -4.05 1.27
N ALA A 185 4.72 -2.92 0.56
CA ALA A 185 5.29 -1.65 0.99
C ALA A 185 4.58 -1.08 2.24
N ILE A 186 3.25 -1.18 2.32
CA ILE A 186 2.48 -0.83 3.52
C ILE A 186 2.86 -1.72 4.70
N ALA A 187 2.91 -3.04 4.50
CA ALA A 187 3.32 -3.98 5.54
C ALA A 187 4.74 -3.69 6.07
N LEU A 188 5.67 -3.37 5.15
CA LEU A 188 7.02 -2.95 5.50
C LEU A 188 7.02 -1.70 6.38
N SER A 189 6.25 -0.68 5.99
CA SER A 189 6.14 0.59 6.73
C SER A 189 5.53 0.38 8.13
N ILE A 190 4.47 -0.41 8.24
CA ILE A 190 3.84 -0.75 9.53
C ILE A 190 4.81 -1.51 10.44
N LEU A 191 5.50 -2.53 9.92
CA LEU A 191 6.44 -3.32 10.71
C LEU A 191 7.63 -2.49 11.19
N ARG A 192 8.13 -1.57 10.35
CA ARG A 192 9.14 -0.58 10.75
C ARG A 192 8.62 0.37 11.83
N SER A 193 7.36 0.81 11.71
CA SER A 193 6.70 1.64 12.72
C SER A 193 6.63 0.95 14.09
N LEU A 194 6.36 -0.37 14.07
CA LEU A 194 6.41 -1.24 15.24
C LEU A 194 7.83 -1.56 15.75
N GLY A 195 8.87 -1.02 15.11
CA GLY A 195 10.27 -1.13 15.55
C GLY A 195 11.04 -2.33 15.00
N HIS A 196 10.53 -3.02 13.97
CA HIS A 196 11.26 -4.13 13.32
C HIS A 196 12.31 -3.63 12.34
N ARG A 197 13.48 -4.27 12.35
CA ARG A 197 14.51 -4.08 11.31
C ARG A 197 14.23 -5.01 10.14
N ILE A 198 13.31 -4.60 9.27
CA ILE A 198 12.87 -5.38 8.12
C ILE A 198 13.14 -4.62 6.80
N GLY A 199 13.53 -5.36 5.76
CA GLY A 199 13.75 -4.89 4.39
C GLY A 199 12.69 -5.41 3.42
N ALA A 200 12.72 -4.90 2.17
CA ALA A 200 11.79 -5.33 1.13
C ALA A 200 11.93 -6.82 0.75
N ASP A 201 13.15 -7.38 0.86
CA ASP A 201 13.44 -8.79 0.55
C ASP A 201 12.87 -9.78 1.59
N ASP A 202 12.53 -9.28 2.78
CA ASP A 202 11.99 -10.07 3.89
C ASP A 202 10.47 -10.30 3.78
N ILE A 203 9.82 -9.62 2.82
CA ILE A 203 8.37 -9.70 2.60
C ILE A 203 8.10 -10.41 1.27
N ARG A 204 7.32 -11.49 1.34
CA ARG A 204 6.89 -12.23 0.15
C ARG A 204 5.38 -12.38 0.16
N LEU A 205 4.73 -11.72 -0.79
CA LEU A 205 3.29 -11.84 -1.00
C LEU A 205 3.00 -12.84 -2.12
N THR A 206 2.08 -13.75 -1.84
CA THR A 206 1.53 -14.71 -2.80
C THR A 206 0.04 -14.46 -2.91
N LEU A 207 -0.44 -14.23 -4.13
CA LEU A 207 -1.87 -14.15 -4.45
C LEU A 207 -2.30 -15.50 -5.04
N ALA A 208 -3.37 -16.12 -4.52
CA ALA A 208 -3.91 -17.32 -5.13
C ALA A 208 -4.36 -17.08 -6.59
N GLU A 209 -4.38 -18.13 -7.43
CA GLU A 209 -4.79 -17.98 -8.83
C GLU A 209 -6.33 -17.82 -8.93
N ARG A 210 -6.75 -16.67 -9.51
CA ARG A 210 -8.12 -16.20 -9.86
C ARG A 210 -9.32 -17.11 -9.61
N GLY A 211 -10.30 -16.55 -8.88
CA GLY A 211 -11.74 -16.79 -9.05
C GLY A 211 -12.50 -16.57 -7.75
N THR A 212 -13.02 -15.34 -7.53
CA THR A 212 -13.58 -14.81 -6.26
C THR A 212 -12.53 -14.68 -5.15
N GLU A 213 -12.79 -13.81 -4.14
CA GLU A 213 -11.90 -13.46 -3.00
C GLU A 213 -10.60 -14.27 -2.97
N VAL A 214 -9.55 -13.66 -3.48
CA VAL A 214 -8.30 -14.36 -3.69
C VAL A 214 -7.62 -14.41 -2.33
N GLU A 215 -7.62 -15.56 -1.68
CA GLU A 215 -6.82 -15.77 -0.48
C GLU A 215 -5.38 -15.38 -0.81
N ALA A 216 -4.86 -14.39 -0.10
CA ALA A 216 -3.51 -13.91 -0.18
C ALA A 216 -2.74 -14.37 1.04
N SER A 217 -1.46 -14.66 0.85
CA SER A 217 -0.56 -15.05 1.92
C SER A 217 0.69 -14.20 1.87
N MET A 218 1.01 -13.55 2.99
CA MET A 218 2.21 -12.75 3.17
C MET A 218 3.14 -13.46 4.15
N ALA A 219 4.25 -13.97 3.64
CA ALA A 219 5.35 -14.47 4.45
C ALA A 219 6.28 -13.31 4.83
N LEU A 220 6.60 -13.22 6.11
CA LEU A 220 7.39 -12.16 6.73
C LEU A 220 8.58 -12.79 7.45
N THR A 221 9.79 -12.38 7.11
CA THR A 221 11.01 -12.76 7.84
C THR A 221 11.33 -11.66 8.85
N LEU A 222 11.03 -11.91 10.12
CA LEU A 222 11.35 -11.02 11.23
C LEU A 222 12.71 -11.41 11.84
N GLU A 223 13.25 -10.57 12.73
CA GLU A 223 14.59 -10.74 13.32
C GLU A 223 14.82 -12.13 13.96
N ASP A 224 13.78 -12.71 14.55
CA ASP A 224 13.83 -13.93 15.35
C ASP A 224 12.91 -15.06 14.84
N ARG A 225 12.05 -14.79 13.85
CA ARG A 225 11.05 -15.76 13.39
C ARG A 225 10.54 -15.47 11.97
N VAL A 226 9.90 -16.47 11.39
CA VAL A 226 9.13 -16.33 10.15
C VAL A 226 7.65 -16.40 10.48
N GLU A 227 6.91 -15.41 10.02
CA GLU A 227 5.46 -15.32 10.17
C GLU A 227 4.78 -15.48 8.81
N THR A 228 3.57 -15.99 8.80
CA THR A 228 2.76 -16.06 7.59
C THR A 228 1.35 -15.61 7.92
N ILE A 229 0.93 -14.52 7.29
CA ILE A 229 -0.41 -13.97 7.43
C ILE A 229 -1.20 -14.36 6.19
N THR A 230 -2.36 -14.97 6.40
CA THR A 230 -3.32 -15.26 5.33
C THR A 230 -4.51 -14.32 5.49
N PHE A 231 -4.93 -13.69 4.40
CA PHE A 231 -6.00 -12.70 4.39
C PHE A 231 -6.72 -12.68 3.04
N PRO A 232 -8.02 -12.32 2.99
CA PRO A 232 -8.71 -12.13 1.72
C PRO A 232 -8.15 -10.89 1.02
N PHE A 233 -7.78 -11.03 -0.25
CA PHE A 233 -7.36 -9.90 -1.06
C PHE A 233 -8.48 -9.44 -2.00
N LEU A 234 -8.85 -8.18 -1.81
CA LEU A 234 -9.79 -7.45 -2.64
C LEU A 234 -9.02 -6.37 -3.42
N PHE A 235 -9.14 -6.39 -4.75
CA PHE A 235 -8.34 -5.52 -5.62
C PHE A 235 -8.61 -4.01 -5.43
N LYS A 236 -9.79 -3.65 -4.90
CA LYS A 236 -10.25 -2.26 -4.78
C LYS A 236 -10.43 -1.78 -3.35
N ASP A 237 -10.20 -2.66 -2.38
CA ASP A 237 -10.41 -2.37 -0.97
C ASP A 237 -9.14 -2.68 -0.19
N ALA A 238 -8.86 -1.88 0.84
CA ALA A 238 -7.77 -2.16 1.77
C ALA A 238 -8.04 -3.52 2.44
N ALA A 239 -7.02 -4.36 2.58
CA ALA A 239 -7.16 -5.71 3.14
C ALA A 239 -7.45 -5.65 4.65
N PRO A 240 -8.72 -5.76 5.10
CA PRO A 240 -9.09 -5.37 6.46
C PRO A 240 -8.56 -6.33 7.52
N GLU A 241 -8.24 -7.58 7.18
CA GLU A 241 -7.63 -8.54 8.10
C GLU A 241 -6.10 -8.45 8.14
N LEU A 242 -5.48 -7.81 7.14
CA LEU A 242 -4.03 -7.67 7.08
C LEU A 242 -3.52 -6.74 8.19
N PHE A 243 -4.13 -5.57 8.38
CA PHE A 243 -3.64 -4.59 9.35
C PHE A 243 -3.76 -5.06 10.81
N PRO A 244 -4.90 -5.65 11.26
CA PRO A 244 -4.97 -6.30 12.56
C PRO A 244 -3.95 -7.42 12.75
N ALA A 245 -3.67 -8.20 11.70
CA ALA A 245 -2.67 -9.27 11.77
C ALA A 245 -1.25 -8.71 11.91
N LEU A 246 -0.89 -7.66 11.15
CA LEU A 246 0.39 -6.96 11.29
C LEU A 246 0.54 -6.32 12.67
N ALA A 247 -0.52 -5.73 13.22
CA ALA A 247 -0.52 -5.10 14.54
C ALA A 247 -0.16 -6.08 15.68
N ARG A 248 -0.52 -7.37 15.54
CA ARG A 248 -0.17 -8.43 16.50
C ARG A 248 1.30 -8.80 16.48
N LEU A 249 2.05 -8.37 15.47
CA LEU A 249 3.47 -8.68 15.32
C LEU A 249 4.37 -7.70 16.10
N GLY A 250 3.84 -6.89 17.02
CA GLY A 250 4.62 -5.97 17.85
C GLY A 250 5.86 -6.59 18.50
N ARG A 251 6.92 -5.79 18.67
CA ARG A 251 8.21 -6.24 19.18
C ARG A 251 8.21 -6.31 20.71
N ALA A 252 8.57 -7.47 21.29
CA ALA A 252 8.51 -7.66 22.75
C ALA A 252 9.48 -6.76 23.54
N LYS A 253 10.66 -6.45 22.97
CA LYS A 253 11.69 -5.63 23.63
C LYS A 253 11.33 -4.14 23.69
N GLU A 254 10.48 -3.67 22.79
CA GLU A 254 10.04 -2.29 22.71
C GLU A 254 8.57 -2.32 22.28
N PRO A 255 7.65 -2.62 23.21
CA PRO A 255 6.26 -2.87 22.87
C PRO A 255 5.61 -1.58 22.35
N ARG A 256 4.98 -1.70 21.17
CA ARG A 256 4.17 -0.67 20.54
C ARG A 256 2.83 -1.28 20.12
N VAL A 257 1.78 -0.46 20.15
CA VAL A 257 0.45 -0.81 19.66
C VAL A 257 0.18 0.03 18.43
N LEU A 258 -0.34 -0.60 17.38
CA LEU A 258 -0.78 0.10 16.19
C LEU A 258 -2.21 0.61 16.42
N VAL A 259 -2.43 1.91 16.23
CA VAL A 259 -3.76 2.53 16.18
C VAL A 259 -3.97 3.13 14.80
N CYS A 260 -5.22 3.20 14.36
CA CYS A 260 -5.59 3.77 13.06
C CYS A 260 -6.47 5.00 13.28
N ALA A 261 -6.19 6.07 12.55
CA ALA A 261 -7.08 7.21 12.40
C ALA A 261 -7.56 7.32 10.95
N ASP A 262 -8.80 7.73 10.78
CA ASP A 262 -9.35 8.25 9.53
C ASP A 262 -9.46 9.77 9.64
N PRO A 263 -8.39 10.52 9.34
CA PRO A 263 -8.41 11.98 9.36
C PRO A 263 -9.14 12.58 8.14
N GLY A 264 -9.62 11.78 7.18
CA GLY A 264 -10.33 12.27 5.99
C GLY A 264 -9.97 11.55 4.67
N TYR A 265 -10.35 12.18 3.55
CA TYR A 265 -10.58 11.54 2.25
C TYR A 265 -9.38 10.90 1.52
N GLN A 266 -8.13 11.06 1.98
CA GLN A 266 -6.95 10.71 1.17
C GLN A 266 -6.12 9.54 1.72
N ALA A 267 -6.04 9.36 3.04
CA ALA A 267 -5.30 8.26 3.63
C ALA A 267 -5.79 7.93 5.04
N LEU A 268 -5.74 6.63 5.38
CA LEU A 268 -5.74 6.18 6.76
C LEU A 268 -4.35 6.39 7.35
N VAL A 269 -4.27 6.84 8.60
CA VAL A 269 -3.00 7.06 9.29
C VAL A 269 -2.86 6.03 10.38
N PHE A 270 -1.96 5.06 10.16
CA PHE A 270 -1.59 4.07 11.15
C PHE A 270 -0.42 4.60 11.98
N VAL A 271 -0.57 4.62 13.30
CA VAL A 271 0.42 5.16 14.23
C VAL A 271 0.84 4.09 15.23
N ALA A 272 2.14 3.84 15.34
CA ALA A 272 2.70 2.96 16.35
C ALA A 272 2.97 3.76 17.64
N VAL A 273 2.17 3.52 18.66
CA VAL A 273 2.18 4.26 19.92
C VAL A 273 2.62 3.37 21.07
N ARG A 274 2.98 3.96 22.22
CA ARG A 274 3.13 3.20 23.47
C ARG A 274 1.80 2.51 23.85
N PRO A 275 1.83 1.29 24.42
CA PRO A 275 0.63 0.65 24.96
C PRO A 275 -0.14 1.56 25.92
N GLY A 276 -1.46 1.62 25.76
CA GLY A 276 -2.36 2.46 26.57
C GLY A 276 -2.53 3.91 26.07
N SER A 277 -1.85 4.32 25.01
CA SER A 277 -1.92 5.71 24.50
C SER A 277 -3.13 6.00 23.60
N GLU A 278 -3.92 5.00 23.19
CA GLU A 278 -5.12 5.21 22.34
C GLU A 278 -6.15 6.13 23.03
N GLU A 279 -6.50 5.84 24.29
CA GLU A 279 -7.45 6.66 25.05
C GLU A 279 -6.92 8.07 25.29
N LEU A 280 -5.60 8.22 25.43
CA LEU A 280 -4.95 9.53 25.55
C LEU A 280 -5.08 10.34 24.26
N LEU A 281 -4.76 9.73 23.12
CA LEU A 281 -4.91 10.37 21.81
C LEU A 281 -6.35 10.79 21.58
N ASN A 282 -7.31 9.88 21.80
CA ASN A 282 -8.73 10.20 21.66
C ASN A 282 -9.18 11.32 22.60
N ARG A 283 -8.81 11.29 23.88
CA ARG A 283 -9.17 12.35 24.83
C ARG A 283 -8.64 13.74 24.43
N ARG A 284 -7.45 13.81 23.82
CA ARG A 284 -6.82 15.07 23.43
C ARG A 284 -7.24 15.57 22.06
N LEU A 285 -7.53 14.65 21.13
CA LEU A 285 -7.68 14.95 19.72
C LEU A 285 -9.13 14.80 19.21
N SER A 286 -10.02 14.20 19.99
CA SER A 286 -11.41 13.99 19.59
C SER A 286 -12.35 15.04 20.16
N ALA A 287 -12.88 15.92 19.31
CA ALA A 287 -13.99 16.80 19.68
C ALA A 287 -15.37 16.14 19.54
N ASN A 288 -15.52 15.17 18.60
CA ASN A 288 -16.80 14.56 18.20
C ASN A 288 -16.72 13.02 18.00
N GLY A 289 -16.19 12.29 18.98
CA GLY A 289 -16.04 10.82 18.91
C GLY A 289 -14.62 10.37 18.57
N ASN A 290 -14.31 9.10 18.83
CA ASN A 290 -12.94 8.57 18.76
C ASN A 290 -12.34 8.71 17.35
N LEU A 291 -11.28 9.51 17.25
CA LEU A 291 -10.47 9.69 16.04
C LEU A 291 -9.56 8.49 15.76
N PHE A 292 -9.01 7.90 16.82
CA PHE A 292 -8.17 6.71 16.77
C PHE A 292 -8.95 5.48 17.22
N GLY A 293 -8.74 4.37 16.54
CA GLY A 293 -9.30 3.08 16.91
C GLY A 293 -8.35 1.93 16.60
N PRO A 294 -8.84 0.69 16.76
CA PRO A 294 -8.10 -0.48 16.32
C PRO A 294 -7.86 -0.43 14.80
N PRO A 295 -6.73 -1.00 14.33
CA PRO A 295 -6.37 -1.09 12.92
C PRO A 295 -7.32 -2.00 12.12
#